data_AF-O88960-F1
#
_entry.id   AF-O88960-F1
#
_cell.length_a   1.000
_cell.length_b   1.000
_cell.length_c   1.000
_cell.angle_alpha   90.00
_cell.angle_beta   90.00
_cell.angle_gamma   90.00
#
_symmetry.space_group_name_H-M   'P 1'
#
loop_
_entity.id
_entity.type
_entity.pdbx_description
1 polymer ?
#
loop_
_entity_poly.entity_id
_entity_poly.type
_entity_poly.pdbx_seq_one_letter_code
_entity_poly.pdbx_strand_id
1 'polypeptide(L)'
;RKWAGLSIGQDIEVALYSFDKAKQCIGTMTIEIDFLQKKNIDSNPYDTDKMAAEFIQQFNNQAFSVGQQLVFSFNDKLFGLLVKDIEAMDPSILKGEPASGKRQKIEVGLVVGNSQVAFEKAENSSLNLIGKAKTKENRQSIINPDWNFEKMGI
;
A
#
# COMPACT_ATOMS: atom_id res chain seq x y z
N ARG A 1 -17.48 -3.33 6.18
CA ARG A 1 -18.85 -3.39 5.62
C ARG A 1 -18.93 -2.80 4.22
N LYS A 2 -18.64 -1.50 4.01
CA LYS A 2 -18.72 -0.85 2.68
C LYS A 2 -17.95 -1.59 1.59
N TRP A 3 -16.70 -1.98 1.86
CA TRP A 3 -15.87 -2.74 0.91
C TRP A 3 -16.49 -4.11 0.55
N ALA A 4 -16.92 -4.88 1.54
CA ALA A 4 -17.51 -6.20 1.34
C ALA A 4 -19.01 -6.17 0.90
N GLY A 5 -19.60 -4.98 0.73
CA GLY A 5 -21.01 -4.84 0.34
C GLY A 5 -22.03 -5.40 1.36
N LEU A 6 -21.65 -5.51 2.64
CA LEU A 6 -22.47 -6.19 3.66
C LEU A 6 -23.44 -5.24 4.40
N SER A 7 -24.66 -5.72 4.60
CA SER A 7 -25.71 -5.08 5.41
C SER A 7 -25.80 -5.67 6.82
N ILE A 8 -26.40 -4.92 7.75
CA ILE A 8 -26.64 -5.42 9.12
C ILE A 8 -27.70 -6.51 9.05
N GLY A 9 -27.43 -7.67 9.67
CA GLY A 9 -28.37 -8.80 9.71
C GLY A 9 -28.42 -9.63 8.42
N GLN A 10 -27.51 -9.39 7.48
CA GLN A 10 -27.37 -10.22 6.29
C GLN A 10 -26.77 -11.58 6.65
N ASP A 11 -27.43 -12.66 6.25
CA ASP A 11 -26.89 -14.00 6.35
C ASP A 11 -25.72 -14.17 5.38
N ILE A 12 -24.62 -14.72 5.87
CA ILE A 12 -23.39 -14.97 5.12
C ILE A 12 -22.86 -16.36 5.44
N GLU A 13 -22.24 -16.99 4.45
CA GLU A 13 -21.49 -18.22 4.67
C GLU A 13 -20.05 -17.87 5.10
N VAL A 14 -19.58 -18.51 6.16
CA VAL A 14 -18.23 -18.31 6.68
C VAL A 14 -17.51 -19.66 6.68
N ALA A 15 -16.40 -19.73 5.96
CA ALA A 15 -15.53 -20.89 5.92
C ALA A 15 -14.12 -20.52 6.39
N LEU A 16 -13.40 -21.50 6.93
CA LEU A 16 -11.99 -21.33 7.28
C LEU A 16 -11.18 -21.17 6.00
N TYR A 17 -10.37 -20.11 5.96
CA TYR A 17 -9.41 -19.87 4.89
C TYR A 17 -7.99 -19.95 5.47
N SER A 18 -7.13 -20.73 4.83
CA SER A 18 -5.72 -20.89 5.21
C SER A 18 -4.82 -20.32 4.12
N PHE A 19 -3.89 -19.46 4.51
CA PHE A 19 -2.92 -18.86 3.60
C PHE A 19 -1.77 -19.82 3.28
N ASP A 20 -1.40 -19.89 2.00
CA ASP A 20 -0.15 -20.50 1.57
C ASP A 20 1.00 -19.54 1.87
N LYS A 21 1.68 -19.73 3.00
CA LYS A 21 2.79 -18.88 3.46
C LYS A 21 3.96 -18.83 2.48
N ALA A 22 4.09 -19.78 1.55
CA ALA A 22 5.15 -19.76 0.56
C ALA A 22 4.90 -18.75 -0.58
N LYS A 23 3.63 -18.38 -0.82
CA LYS A 23 3.22 -17.57 -1.99
C LYS A 23 2.39 -16.34 -1.65
N GLN A 24 1.73 -16.36 -0.50
CA GLN A 24 0.76 -15.33 -0.10
C GLN A 24 1.26 -14.47 1.06
N CYS A 25 2.51 -14.63 1.51
CA CYS A 25 3.11 -13.65 2.41
C CYS A 25 3.42 -12.37 1.65
N ILE A 26 2.98 -11.24 2.19
CA ILE A 26 3.19 -9.93 1.58
C ILE A 26 4.67 -9.55 1.72
N GLY A 27 5.33 -9.31 0.60
CA GLY A 27 6.67 -8.74 0.54
C GLY A 27 6.61 -7.21 0.50
N THR A 28 5.84 -6.65 -0.42
CA THR A 28 5.63 -5.20 -0.54
C THR A 28 4.15 -4.92 -0.78
N MET A 29 3.58 -3.93 -0.11
CA MET A 29 2.20 -3.49 -0.30
C MET A 29 2.17 -1.98 -0.52
N THR A 30 1.48 -1.56 -1.58
CA THR A 30 1.28 -0.14 -1.90
C THR A 30 -0.10 0.28 -1.43
N ILE A 31 -0.16 1.34 -0.65
CA ILE A 31 -1.38 1.84 -0.02
C ILE A 31 -1.58 3.30 -0.41
N GLU A 32 -2.72 3.58 -1.01
CA GLU A 32 -3.22 4.94 -1.18
C GLU A 32 -3.82 5.42 0.15
N ILE A 33 -3.44 6.61 0.60
CA ILE A 33 -3.80 7.19 1.89
C ILE A 33 -4.38 8.60 1.73
N ASP A 34 -5.41 8.90 2.51
CA ASP A 34 -5.98 10.24 2.67
C ASP A 34 -6.56 10.44 4.08
N PHE A 35 -6.85 11.68 4.47
CA PHE A 35 -7.58 11.95 5.71
C PHE A 35 -8.99 11.36 5.63
N LEU A 36 -9.37 10.58 6.65
CA LEU A 36 -10.72 10.00 6.70
C LEU A 36 -11.79 11.07 6.86
N GLN A 37 -11.47 12.13 7.63
CA GLN A 37 -12.41 13.19 7.97
C GLN A 37 -11.90 14.53 7.43
N LYS A 38 -12.66 15.11 6.49
CA LYS A 38 -12.32 16.41 5.87
C LYS A 38 -12.15 17.56 6.87
N LYS A 39 -12.78 17.48 8.05
CA LYS A 39 -12.67 18.50 9.11
C LYS A 39 -11.31 18.51 9.81
N ASN A 40 -10.56 17.40 9.74
CA ASN A 40 -9.30 17.21 10.46
C ASN A 40 -8.08 17.28 9.54
N ILE A 41 -8.28 17.73 8.31
CA ILE A 41 -7.20 17.96 7.35
C ILE A 41 -6.26 19.02 7.92
N ASP A 42 -4.97 18.71 7.89
CA ASP A 42 -3.91 19.67 8.18
C ASP A 42 -2.78 19.53 7.14
N SER A 43 -1.79 20.41 7.25
CA SER A 43 -0.60 20.44 6.38
C SER A 43 0.65 19.92 7.08
N ASN A 44 0.48 19.22 8.21
CA ASN A 44 1.59 18.69 8.99
C ASN A 44 2.32 17.60 8.18
N PRO A 45 3.66 17.50 8.30
CA PRO A 45 4.38 16.42 7.67
C PRO A 45 4.15 15.10 8.42
N TYR A 46 3.77 14.05 7.68
CA TYR A 46 3.59 12.70 8.20
C TYR A 46 4.75 11.81 7.73
N ASP A 47 5.46 11.23 8.70
CA ASP A 47 6.62 10.38 8.47
C ASP A 47 6.18 8.96 8.08
N THR A 48 6.28 8.65 6.78
CA THR A 48 5.87 7.37 6.22
C THR A 48 6.66 6.20 6.79
N ASP A 49 7.91 6.40 7.21
CA ASP A 49 8.74 5.33 7.76
C ASP A 49 8.19 4.92 9.14
N LYS A 50 7.75 5.89 9.95
CA LYS A 50 7.05 5.62 11.22
C LYS A 50 5.67 5.03 11.00
N MET A 51 4.91 5.57 10.04
CA MET A 51 3.59 5.05 9.70
C MET A 51 3.67 3.58 9.23
N ALA A 52 4.67 3.22 8.43
CA ALA A 52 4.88 1.86 7.97
C ALA A 52 5.21 0.92 9.15
N ALA A 53 6.09 1.34 10.05
CA ALA A 53 6.43 0.56 11.23
C ALA A 53 5.21 0.31 12.13
N GLU A 54 4.41 1.35 12.40
CA GLU A 54 3.19 1.24 13.20
C GLU A 54 2.10 0.42 12.51
N PHE A 55 1.98 0.55 11.18
CA PHE A 55 1.08 -0.27 10.38
C PHE A 55 1.43 -1.76 10.50
N ILE A 56 2.71 -2.13 10.33
CA ILE A 56 3.14 -3.52 10.50
C ILE A 56 2.92 -3.99 11.92
N GLN A 57 3.21 -3.16 12.92
CA GLN A 57 2.98 -3.51 14.33
C GLN A 57 1.49 -3.79 14.63
N GLN A 58 0.58 -2.99 14.08
CA GLN A 58 -0.86 -3.12 14.31
C GLN A 58 -1.50 -4.25 13.49
N PHE A 59 -1.04 -4.43 12.25
CA PHE A 59 -1.68 -5.33 11.27
C PHE A 59 -0.88 -6.60 10.97
N ASN A 60 0.13 -6.93 11.79
CA ASN A 60 0.88 -8.19 11.65
C ASN A 60 -0.07 -9.41 11.71
N ASN A 61 0.18 -10.39 10.86
CA ASN A 61 -0.65 -11.59 10.67
C ASN A 61 -2.12 -11.30 10.28
N GLN A 62 -2.40 -10.16 9.65
CA GLN A 62 -3.71 -9.87 9.07
C GLN A 62 -3.72 -10.00 7.54
N ALA A 63 -4.88 -10.36 7.02
CA ALA A 63 -5.13 -10.51 5.59
C ALA A 63 -5.47 -9.17 4.94
N PHE A 64 -4.86 -8.91 3.79
CA PHE A 64 -5.15 -7.75 2.95
C PHE A 64 -5.39 -8.18 1.51
N SER A 65 -6.35 -7.53 0.85
CA SER A 65 -6.66 -7.72 -0.56
C SER A 65 -6.51 -6.42 -1.33
N VAL A 66 -6.14 -6.51 -2.61
CA VAL A 66 -6.14 -5.37 -3.53
C VAL A 66 -7.56 -4.78 -3.60
N GLY A 67 -7.67 -3.45 -3.49
CA GLY A 67 -8.93 -2.73 -3.43
C GLY A 67 -9.58 -2.68 -2.04
N GLN A 68 -9.00 -3.34 -1.03
CA GLN A 68 -9.51 -3.29 0.34
C GLN A 68 -9.39 -1.89 0.92
N GLN A 69 -10.51 -1.39 1.46
CA GLN A 69 -10.57 -0.13 2.18
C GLN A 69 -10.53 -0.37 3.69
N LEU A 70 -9.70 0.38 4.39
CA LEU A 70 -9.60 0.33 5.84
C LEU A 70 -9.33 1.70 6.45
N VAL A 71 -9.37 1.76 7.78
CA VAL A 71 -9.02 2.96 8.54
C VAL A 71 -7.76 2.68 9.33
N PHE A 72 -6.85 3.64 9.33
CA PHE A 72 -5.61 3.60 10.09
C PHE A 72 -5.55 4.81 11.01
N SER A 73 -5.17 4.57 12.27
CA SER A 73 -4.98 5.63 13.25
C SER A 73 -3.50 5.87 13.43
N PHE A 74 -3.04 7.11 13.29
CA PHE A 74 -1.66 7.50 13.49
C PHE A 74 -1.60 8.88 14.12
N ASN A 75 -0.91 9.04 15.26
CA ASN A 75 -0.84 10.29 16.03
C ASN A 75 -2.22 10.95 16.26
N ASP A 76 -3.20 10.17 16.76
CA ASP A 76 -4.58 10.63 17.02
C ASP A 76 -5.36 11.14 15.79
N LYS A 77 -4.86 10.86 14.57
CA LYS A 77 -5.54 11.16 13.31
C LYS A 77 -5.99 9.88 12.63
N LEU A 78 -7.18 9.94 12.03
CA LEU A 78 -7.75 8.83 11.27
C LEU A 78 -7.53 9.06 9.77
N PHE A 79 -6.93 8.05 9.14
CA PHE A 79 -6.67 8.00 7.71
C PHE A 79 -7.53 6.93 7.06
N GLY A 80 -8.07 7.24 5.88
CA GLY A 80 -8.64 6.26 4.99
C GLY A 80 -7.52 5.66 4.15
N LEU A 81 -7.42 4.34 4.16
CA LEU A 81 -6.47 3.59 3.36
C LEU A 81 -7.18 2.79 2.28
N LEU A 82 -6.56 2.69 1.12
CA LEU A 82 -6.95 1.82 0.01
C LEU A 82 -5.73 1.02 -0.44
N VAL A 83 -5.80 -0.30 -0.36
CA VAL A 83 -4.72 -1.17 -0.87
C VAL A 83 -4.74 -1.14 -2.40
N LYS A 84 -3.64 -0.71 -3.02
CA LYS A 84 -3.54 -0.54 -4.48
C LYS A 84 -2.87 -1.70 -5.17
N ASP A 85 -1.83 -2.23 -4.55
CA ASP A 85 -1.02 -3.31 -5.11
C ASP A 85 -0.42 -4.14 -3.98
N ILE A 86 -0.31 -5.44 -4.21
CA ILE A 86 0.34 -6.37 -3.28
C ILE A 86 1.31 -7.23 -4.08
N GLU A 87 2.56 -7.23 -3.65
CA GLU A 87 3.62 -8.10 -4.14
C GLU A 87 3.95 -9.14 -3.08
N ALA A 88 3.92 -10.41 -3.47
CA ALA A 88 4.38 -11.52 -2.65
C ALA A 88 5.87 -11.41 -2.33
N MET A 89 6.26 -11.99 -1.20
CA MET A 89 7.66 -12.16 -0.86
C MET A 89 8.36 -13.03 -1.90
N ASP A 90 9.60 -12.68 -2.23
CA ASP A 90 10.42 -13.50 -3.12
C ASP A 90 10.68 -14.88 -2.47
N PRO A 91 10.29 -15.99 -3.12
CA PRO A 91 10.51 -17.33 -2.58
C PRO A 91 12.00 -17.64 -2.32
N SER A 92 12.93 -16.99 -3.04
CA SER A 92 14.37 -17.14 -2.79
C SER A 92 14.77 -16.62 -1.42
N ILE A 93 14.10 -15.56 -0.91
CA ILE A 93 14.34 -15.06 0.46
C ILE A 93 13.92 -16.10 1.50
N LEU A 94 12.80 -16.80 1.26
CA LEU A 94 12.36 -17.90 2.13
C LEU A 94 13.34 -19.08 2.13
N LYS A 95 14.12 -19.25 1.06
CA LYS A 95 15.15 -20.28 0.93
C LYS A 95 16.55 -19.81 1.36
N GLY A 96 16.72 -18.55 1.77
CA GLY A 96 18.01 -17.96 2.12
C GLY A 96 18.93 -17.68 0.92
N GLU A 97 18.38 -17.69 -0.28
CA GLU A 97 19.08 -17.37 -1.53
C GLU A 97 19.03 -15.86 -1.81
N PRO A 98 19.99 -15.32 -2.60
CA PRO A 98 19.92 -13.93 -3.04
C PRO A 98 18.57 -13.67 -3.72
N ALA A 99 17.92 -12.54 -3.39
CA ALA A 99 16.65 -12.20 -3.98
C ALA A 99 16.77 -12.20 -5.52
N SER A 100 15.97 -13.03 -6.18
CA SER A 100 15.89 -13.09 -7.64
C SER A 100 15.32 -11.79 -8.21
N GLY A 101 14.72 -10.94 -7.38
CA GLY A 101 14.05 -9.70 -7.79
C GLY A 101 12.70 -9.95 -8.47
N LYS A 102 12.30 -11.21 -8.62
CA LYS A 102 11.00 -11.60 -9.17
C LYS A 102 9.94 -11.47 -8.09
N ARG A 103 9.28 -10.32 -8.08
CA ARG A 103 8.13 -10.06 -7.20
C ARG A 103 6.85 -10.44 -7.93
N GLN A 104 6.11 -11.38 -7.37
CA GLN A 104 4.84 -11.81 -7.94
C GLN A 104 3.71 -10.93 -7.40
N LYS A 105 2.90 -10.34 -8.28
CA LYS A 105 1.67 -9.66 -7.86
C LYS A 105 0.62 -10.68 -7.41
N ILE A 106 -0.05 -10.37 -6.31
CA ILE A 106 -1.10 -11.22 -5.73
C ILE A 106 -2.34 -10.36 -5.40
N GLU A 107 -3.52 -10.96 -5.48
CA GLU A 107 -4.78 -10.25 -5.15
C GLU A 107 -5.03 -10.20 -3.64
N VAL A 108 -4.59 -11.21 -2.89
CA VAL A 108 -4.76 -11.32 -1.44
C VAL A 108 -3.48 -11.89 -0.81
N GLY A 109 -3.10 -11.34 0.34
CA GLY A 109 -1.93 -11.78 1.07
C GLY A 109 -2.01 -11.55 2.58
N LEU A 110 -1.07 -12.16 3.30
CA LEU A 110 -0.89 -12.05 4.74
C LEU A 110 0.27 -11.11 5.05
N VAL A 111 0.02 -10.07 5.84
CA VAL A 111 1.09 -9.21 6.37
C VAL A 111 1.92 -9.99 7.38
N VAL A 112 3.24 -9.90 7.25
CA VAL A 112 4.23 -10.51 8.12
C VAL A 112 5.23 -9.44 8.59
N GLY A 113 6.00 -9.72 9.64
CA GLY A 113 6.86 -8.71 10.29
C GLY A 113 7.92 -8.04 9.38
N ASN A 114 8.29 -8.67 8.26
CA ASN A 114 9.21 -8.14 7.26
C ASN A 114 8.51 -7.64 5.98
N SER A 115 7.18 -7.54 5.97
CA SER A 115 6.44 -6.88 4.90
C SER A 115 6.82 -5.41 4.84
N GLN A 116 6.98 -4.88 3.63
CA GLN A 116 7.25 -3.47 3.38
C GLN A 116 5.96 -2.77 2.95
N VAL A 117 5.72 -1.57 3.48
CA VAL A 117 4.57 -0.75 3.11
C VAL A 117 5.08 0.51 2.42
N ALA A 118 4.49 0.84 1.27
CA ALA A 118 4.72 2.08 0.57
C ALA A 118 3.41 2.88 0.51
N PHE A 119 3.46 4.13 0.95
CA PHE A 119 2.31 5.02 0.92
C PHE A 119 2.33 5.94 -0.31
N GLU A 120 1.17 6.18 -0.89
CA GLU A 120 0.93 7.23 -1.86
C GLU A 120 -0.28 8.05 -1.43
N LYS A 121 -0.24 9.37 -1.57
CA LYS A 121 -1.41 10.18 -1.27
C LYS A 121 -2.46 10.02 -2.37
N ALA A 122 -3.74 10.08 -2.03
CA ALA A 122 -4.79 10.15 -3.04
C ALA A 122 -4.60 11.39 -3.96
N GLU A 123 -5.03 11.31 -5.22
CA GLU A 123 -4.73 12.32 -6.27
C GLU A 123 -5.06 13.77 -5.86
N ASN A 124 -6.15 13.97 -5.12
CA ASN A 124 -6.61 15.29 -4.68
C ASN A 124 -6.33 15.57 -3.19
N SER A 125 -5.45 14.78 -2.55
CA SER A 125 -5.14 14.93 -1.13
C SER A 125 -4.12 16.03 -0.88
N SER A 126 -4.37 16.82 0.17
CA SER A 126 -3.42 17.79 0.72
C SER A 126 -2.44 17.17 1.73
N LEU A 127 -2.44 15.84 1.87
CA LEU A 127 -1.57 15.11 2.78
C LEU A 127 -0.09 15.33 2.41
N ASN A 128 0.72 15.69 3.41
CA ASN A 128 2.15 15.91 3.24
C ASN A 128 2.94 14.70 3.74
N LEU A 129 3.33 13.81 2.83
CA LEU A 129 4.08 12.59 3.13
C LEU A 129 5.60 12.79 3.00
N ILE A 130 6.32 12.64 4.11
CA ILE A 130 7.78 12.66 4.18
C ILE A 130 8.33 11.26 4.51
N GLY A 131 9.61 11.02 4.26
CA GLY A 131 10.24 9.72 4.51
C GLY A 131 10.49 8.91 3.24
N LYS A 132 10.93 7.65 3.40
CA LYS A 132 11.34 6.76 2.30
C LYS A 132 10.28 5.73 1.94
N ALA A 133 9.41 5.35 2.87
CA ALA A 133 8.28 4.44 2.69
C ALA A 133 7.11 5.07 1.90
N LYS A 134 7.42 5.77 0.82
CA LYS A 134 6.46 6.28 -0.16
C LYS A 134 6.79 5.72 -1.53
N THR A 135 5.78 5.52 -2.36
CA THR A 135 6.00 5.23 -3.77
C THR A 135 6.87 6.35 -4.32
N LYS A 136 7.95 6.03 -5.03
CA LYS A 136 8.71 7.06 -5.74
C LYS A 136 7.69 7.74 -6.65
N GLU A 137 7.42 9.03 -6.41
CA GLU A 137 6.61 9.82 -7.33
C GLU A 137 7.15 9.50 -8.72
N ASN A 138 6.30 8.95 -9.58
CA ASN A 138 6.60 8.82 -10.98
C ASN A 138 6.83 10.26 -11.46
N ARG A 139 8.09 10.73 -11.38
CA ARG A 139 8.62 11.70 -12.33
C ARG A 139 8.53 10.99 -13.66
N GLN A 140 7.34 10.97 -14.25
CA GLN A 140 7.25 11.11 -15.67
C GLN A 140 7.85 12.48 -15.94
N SER A 141 9.16 12.52 -16.15
CA SER A 141 9.77 13.60 -16.90
C SER A 141 9.11 13.53 -18.28
N ILE A 142 7.94 14.16 -18.43
CA ILE A 142 7.26 14.34 -19.73
C ILE A 142 8.19 15.11 -20.68
N ILE A 143 9.16 15.83 -20.12
CA ILE A 143 10.25 16.47 -20.82
C ILE A 143 11.43 15.49 -20.88
N ASN A 144 11.51 14.75 -21.99
CA ASN A 144 12.73 14.05 -22.36
C ASN A 144 13.77 15.12 -22.75
N PRO A 145 14.95 15.22 -22.11
CA PRO A 145 15.97 16.21 -22.47
C PRO A 145 16.51 16.05 -23.90
N ASP A 146 16.22 14.94 -24.58
CA ASP A 146 16.58 14.66 -25.98
C ASP A 146 15.56 15.17 -27.01
N TRP A 147 14.62 16.06 -26.63
CA TRP A 147 13.78 16.77 -27.59
C TRP A 147 14.62 17.73 -28.45
N ASN A 148 15.08 17.21 -29.59
CA ASN A 148 15.70 18.00 -30.64
C ASN A 148 14.62 18.66 -31.50
N PHE A 149 14.39 19.96 -31.28
CA PHE A 149 13.44 20.77 -32.04
C PHE A 149 13.74 20.80 -33.55
N GLU A 150 15.01 20.67 -33.97
CA GLU A 150 15.37 20.62 -35.41
C GLU A 150 14.75 19.41 -36.13
N LYS A 151 14.52 18.29 -35.44
CA LYS A 151 13.91 17.10 -36.03
C LYS A 151 12.39 17.15 -36.09
N MET A 152 11.74 18.07 -35.36
CA MET A 152 10.28 18.21 -35.33
C MET A 152 9.74 19.28 -36.31
N GLY A 153 10.61 19.92 -37.10
CA GLY A 153 10.20 20.78 -38.22
C GLY A 153 9.56 22.11 -37.81
N ILE A 154 9.99 22.68 -36.68
CA ILE A 154 9.69 24.05 -36.26
C ILE A 154 11.00 24.82 -36.15
#